data_AF-A0A9E5IG00-F1
#
_entry.id   AF-A0A9E5IG00-F1
#
_cell.length_a   1.000
_cell.length_b   1.000
_cell.length_c   1.000
_cell.angle_alpha   90.00
_cell.angle_beta   90.00
_cell.angle_gamma   90.00
#
_symmetry.space_group_name_H-M   'P 1'
#
loop_
_entity.id
_entity.type
_entity.pdbx_description
1 polymer ?
#
loop_
_entity_poly.entity_id
_entity_poly.type
_entity_poly.pdbx_seq_one_letter_code
_entity_poly.pdbx_strand_id
1 'polypeptide(L)' 'MTSRPTFSLEFFPPKDEAGESRLWSALAELQPLQPDYVAVTYGAGGSSRDRTIRITSEITARTS' A
#
# COMPACT_ATOMS: atom_id res chain seq x y z
N MET A 1 20.22 10.32 -21.67
CA MET A 1 18.87 9.91 -21.21
C MET A 1 18.78 10.26 -19.74
N THR A 2 18.02 11.29 -19.36
CA THR A 2 17.77 11.56 -17.94
C THR A 2 16.65 10.62 -17.50
N SER A 3 17.00 9.58 -16.74
CA SER A 3 15.99 8.73 -16.10
C SER A 3 15.19 9.61 -15.14
N ARG A 4 13.86 9.58 -15.24
CA ARG A 4 13.03 10.25 -14.24
C ARG A 4 13.26 9.60 -12.87
N PRO A 5 13.17 10.35 -11.75
CA PRO A 5 13.24 9.76 -10.43
C PRO A 5 12.15 8.69 -10.25
N THR A 6 12.48 7.67 -9.48
CA THR A 6 11.48 6.69 -9.01
C THR A 6 10.56 7.35 -8.00
N PHE A 7 9.25 7.14 -8.16
CA PHE A 7 8.21 7.64 -7.28
C PHE A 7 7.48 6.48 -6.62
N SER A 8 7.30 6.53 -5.31
CA SER A 8 6.65 5.47 -4.56
C SER A 8 5.76 6.02 -3.45
N LEU A 9 4.78 5.22 -3.04
CA LEU A 9 3.92 5.51 -1.89
C LEU A 9 4.12 4.43 -0.82
N GLU A 10 3.94 4.80 0.45
CA GLU A 10 3.97 3.86 1.58
C GLU A 10 2.66 3.92 2.36
N PHE A 11 2.14 2.75 2.72
CA PHE A 11 0.94 2.59 3.55
C PHE A 11 1.21 1.75 4.79
N PHE A 12 0.45 2.01 5.85
CA PHE A 12 0.44 1.18 7.03
C PHE A 12 -0.71 0.17 6.94
N PRO A 13 -0.51 -1.10 7.36
CA PRO A 13 -1.58 -2.08 7.38
C PRO A 13 -2.67 -1.64 8.38
N PRO A 14 -3.93 -1.49 7.94
CA PRO A 14 -5.04 -1.09 8.80
C PRO A 14 -5.26 -2.09 9.95
N LYS A 15 -5.82 -1.61 11.05
CA LYS A 15 -6.10 -2.43 12.25
C LYS A 15 -7.52 -2.96 12.29
N ASP A 16 -8.42 -2.37 11.51
CA ASP A 16 -9.86 -2.59 11.51
C ASP A 16 -10.48 -2.34 10.12
N GLU A 17 -11.76 -2.69 9.97
CA GLU A 17 -12.52 -2.56 8.72
C GLU A 17 -12.65 -1.10 8.27
N ALA A 18 -12.82 -0.16 9.21
CA ALA A 18 -12.87 1.26 8.90
C ALA A 18 -11.53 1.76 8.32
N GLY A 19 -10.41 1.26 8.85
CA GLY A 19 -9.07 1.48 8.32
C GLY A 19 -8.92 0.91 6.91
N GLU A 20 -9.44 -0.29 6.66
CA GLU A 20 -9.42 -0.90 5.33
C GLU A 20 -10.21 -0.09 4.30
N SER A 21 -11.43 0.34 4.65
CA SER A 21 -12.22 1.20 3.76
C SER A 21 -11.46 2.48 3.39
N ARG A 22 -10.79 3.11 4.36
CA ARG A 22 -9.97 4.31 4.11
C ARG A 22 -8.76 4.02 3.23
N LEU A 23 -8.09 2.89 3.43
CA LEU A 23 -6.97 2.47 2.60
C LEU A 23 -7.42 2.31 1.14
N TRP A 24 -8.55 1.66 0.89
CA TRP A 24 -9.06 1.44 -0.45
C TRP A 24 -9.48 2.75 -1.14
N SER A 25 -10.12 3.67 -0.42
CA SER A 25 -10.41 5.01 -0.94
C SER A 25 -9.13 5.77 -1.30
N ALA A 26 -8.14 5.79 -0.39
CA ALA A 26 -6.86 6.47 -0.65
C ALA A 26 -6.12 5.88 -1.85
N LEU A 27 -6.08 4.56 -2.00
CA LEU A 27 -5.47 3.91 -3.16
C LEU A 27 -6.15 4.33 -4.47
N ALA A 28 -7.49 4.38 -4.51
CA ALA A 28 -8.23 4.82 -5.68
C ALA A 28 -7.95 6.29 -6.03
N GLU A 29 -7.86 7.17 -5.02
CA GLU A 29 -7.56 8.59 -5.21
C GLU A 29 -6.11 8.84 -5.65
N LEU A 30 -5.16 8.01 -5.20
CA LEU A 30 -3.73 8.17 -5.47
C LEU A 30 -3.26 7.40 -6.72
N GLN A 31 -4.04 6.43 -7.21
CA GLN A 31 -3.71 5.65 -8.42
C GLN A 31 -3.36 6.51 -9.65
N PRO A 32 -4.02 7.66 -9.93
CA PRO A 32 -3.67 8.53 -11.05
C PRO A 32 -2.26 9.12 -10.99
N LEU A 33 -1.60 9.10 -9.82
CA LEU A 33 -0.22 9.56 -9.68
C LEU A 33 0.82 8.59 -10.29
N GLN A 34 0.39 7.38 -10.66
CA GLN A 34 1.23 6.36 -11.30
C GLN A 34 2.56 6.10 -10.56
N PRO A 35 2.52 5.72 -9.26
CA PRO A 35 3.74 5.32 -8.56
C PRO A 35 4.38 4.10 -9.23
N ASP A 36 5.71 4.06 -9.23
CA ASP A 36 6.48 2.93 -9.76
C ASP A 36 6.33 1.70 -8.87
N TYR A 37 6.10 1.90 -7.57
CA TYR A 37 5.75 0.84 -6.62
C TYR A 37 5.06 1.40 -5.37
N VAL A 38 4.47 0.50 -4.59
CA VAL A 38 3.89 0.78 -3.27
C VAL A 38 4.55 -0.12 -2.24
N ALA A 39 4.86 0.45 -1.07
CA ALA A 39 5.32 -0.29 0.10
C ALA A 39 4.21 -0.40 1.15
N VAL A 40 4.20 -1.51 1.89
CA VAL A 40 3.34 -1.69 3.07
C VAL A 40 4.23 -1.95 4.27
N THR A 41 4.12 -1.12 5.30
CA THR A 41 4.98 -1.21 6.48
C THR A 41 4.77 -2.52 7.23
N TYR A 42 5.84 -3.01 7.87
CA TYR A 42 5.81 -4.16 8.76
C TYR A 42 5.98 -3.70 10.20
N GLY A 43 5.00 -3.98 11.05
CA GLY A 43 4.98 -3.53 12.44
C GLY A 43 6.16 -4.08 13.25
N ALA A 44 6.70 -3.27 14.15
CA ALA A 44 7.81 -3.65 15.02
C ALA A 44 7.55 -4.99 15.72
N GLY A 45 8.56 -5.86 15.75
CA GLY A 45 8.47 -7.19 16.33
C GLY A 45 7.47 -8.14 15.65
N GLY A 46 6.92 -7.79 14.47
CA GLY A 46 5.93 -8.61 13.77
C GLY A 46 4.48 -8.39 14.21
N SER A 47 4.20 -7.33 14.98
CA SER A 47 2.84 -7.00 15.49
C SER A 47 1.75 -6.81 14.42
N SER A 48 2.13 -6.68 13.15
CA SER A 48 1.20 -6.58 12.01
C SER A 48 1.42 -7.62 10.92
N ARG A 49 2.23 -8.68 11.14
CA ARG A 49 2.66 -9.62 10.10
C ARG A 49 1.54 -10.05 9.15
N ASP A 50 0.49 -10.64 9.71
CA ASP A 50 -0.59 -11.23 8.91
C ASP A 50 -1.38 -10.15 8.15
N ARG A 51 -1.57 -8.99 8.77
CA ARG A 51 -2.23 -7.83 8.13
C ARG A 51 -1.36 -7.25 7.02
N THR A 52 -0.05 -7.12 7.22
CA THR A 52 0.87 -6.66 6.17
C THR A 52 0.81 -7.60 4.97
N ILE A 53 0.95 -8.92 5.19
CA ILE A 53 0.91 -9.91 4.10
C ILE A 53 -0.41 -9.85 3.33
N ARG A 54 -1.55 -9.90 4.04
CA ARG A 54 -2.87 -9.85 3.40
C ARG A 54 -3.06 -8.59 2.56
N ILE A 55 -2.76 -7.42 3.15
CA ILE A 55 -2.96 -6.13 2.50
C ILE A 55 -2.06 -5.98 1.28
N THR A 56 -0.79 -6.38 1.36
CA THR A 56 0.11 -6.37 0.19
C THR A 56 -0.46 -7.25 -0.94
N SER A 57 -0.90 -8.48 -0.64
CA SER A 57 -1.48 -9.36 -1.65
C SER A 57 -2.76 -8.77 -2.28
N GLU A 58 -3.62 -8.14 -1.49
CA GLU A 58 -4.83 -7.50 -2.00
C GLU A 58 -4.52 -6.27 -2.86
N ILE A 59 -3.55 -5.44 -2.49
CA ILE A 59 -3.11 -4.31 -3.31
C ILE A 59 -2.65 -4.82 -4.67
N THR A 60 -1.77 -5.82 -4.69
CA THR A 60 -1.32 -6.43 -5.94
C THR A 60 -2.49 -6.92 -6.78
N ALA A 61 -3.43 -7.67 -6.19
CA ALA A 61 -4.58 -8.20 -6.93
C ALA A 61 -5.52 -7.12 -7.52
N ARG A 62 -5.58 -5.93 -6.91
CA ARG A 62 -6.44 -4.81 -7.34
C ARG A 62 -5.78 -3.87 -8.34
N THR A 63 -4.44 -3.85 -8.40
CA THR A 63 -3.68 -2.89 -9.21
C THR A 63 -2.76 -3.56 -10.25
N SER A 64 -2.89 -4.88 -10.44
CA SER A 64 -2.20 -5.61 -11.52
C SER A 64 -2.90 -5.45 -12.86
#